data_AF-A0AAN8IUW0-F1
#
_entry.id   AF-A0AAN8IUW0-F1
#
_cell.length_a   1.000
_cell.length_b   1.000
_cell.length_c   1.000
_cell.angle_alpha   90.00
_cell.angle_beta   90.00
_cell.angle_gamma   90.00
#
_symmetry.space_group_name_H-M   'P 1'
#
loop_
_entity.id
_entity.type
_entity.pdbx_description
1 polymer ?
#
loop_
_entity_poly.entity_id
_entity_poly.type
_entity_poly.pdbx_seq_one_letter_code
_entity_poly.pdbx_strand_id
1 'polypeptide(L)'
;IFQQSSFFMGDSASIGERSQIEKFLDQFDEILNLKRGITIILDDPAGNSYIQSLGDAMGDPRLRKEFYERTFEQNEELGLNDMKVENYGELEPLKEDGDEESA
;
A
#
# COMPACT_ATOMS: atom_id res chain seq x y z
N ILE A 1 14.30 10.24 -18.05
CA ILE A 1 13.54 9.54 -16.99
C ILE A 1 12.90 8.31 -17.61
N PHE A 2 13.70 7.29 -17.92
CA PHE A 2 13.19 5.99 -18.38
C PHE A 2 14.08 4.93 -17.75
N GLN A 3 14.04 4.88 -16.42
CA GLN A 3 14.43 3.69 -15.70
C GLN A 3 13.13 2.91 -15.54
N GLN A 4 12.66 2.29 -16.64
CA GLN A 4 11.64 1.25 -16.52
C GLN A 4 12.23 0.19 -15.60
N SER A 5 11.56 -0.04 -14.48
CA SER A 5 11.96 -0.97 -13.45
C SER A 5 12.33 -2.32 -14.06
N SER A 6 13.57 -2.76 -13.85
CA SER A 6 14.18 -4.02 -14.31
C SER A 6 13.44 -5.29 -13.83
N PHE A 7 12.32 -5.14 -13.11
CA PHE A 7 11.58 -6.22 -12.47
C PHE A 7 10.60 -6.92 -13.42
N PHE A 8 10.12 -6.26 -14.47
CA PHE A 8 9.07 -6.80 -15.34
C PHE A 8 9.58 -7.58 -16.56
N MET A 9 10.86 -7.42 -16.92
CA MET A 9 11.37 -7.96 -18.18
C MET A 9 12.81 -8.45 -18.02
N GLY A 10 12.97 -9.65 -17.43
CA GLY A 10 14.20 -10.41 -17.55
C GLY A 10 14.45 -10.85 -18.99
N ASP A 11 15.68 -11.23 -19.32
CA ASP A 11 16.05 -11.76 -20.63
C ASP A 11 15.29 -13.04 -21.01
N SER A 12 14.82 -13.77 -20.01
CA SER A 12 14.12 -15.05 -20.10
C SER A 12 12.62 -14.93 -20.45
N ALA A 13 12.07 -13.72 -20.52
CA ALA A 13 10.67 -13.51 -20.90
C ALA A 13 10.39 -13.95 -22.35
N SER A 14 9.34 -14.74 -22.55
CA SER A 14 8.90 -15.20 -23.86
C SER A 14 8.41 -14.04 -24.73
N ILE A 15 8.46 -14.21 -26.05
CA ILE A 15 7.98 -13.21 -27.02
C ILE A 15 6.50 -12.83 -26.75
N GLY A 16 5.69 -13.80 -26.31
CA GLY A 16 4.29 -13.58 -25.97
C GLY A 16 4.09 -12.71 -24.72
N GLU A 17 4.89 -12.92 -23.68
CA GLU A 17 4.86 -12.10 -22.45
C GLU A 17 5.28 -10.66 -22.74
N ARG A 18 6.33 -10.46 -23.56
CA ARG A 18 6.78 -9.13 -23.99
C ARG A 18 5.66 -8.35 -24.69
N SER A 19 4.96 -9.00 -25.63
CA SER A 19 3.85 -8.37 -26.35
C SER A 19 2.66 -8.00 -25.44
N GLN A 20 2.40 -8.76 -24.38
CA GLN A 20 1.34 -8.43 -23.43
C GLN A 20 1.71 -7.21 -22.57
N ILE A 21 2.97 -7.12 -22.14
CA ILE A 21 3.48 -5.96 -21.38
C ILE A 21 3.46 -4.71 -22.26
N GLU A 22 3.89 -4.78 -23.52
CA GLU A 22 3.83 -3.66 -24.46
C GLU A 22 2.41 -3.11 -24.59
N LYS A 23 1.42 -4.00 -24.82
CA LYS A 23 0.00 -3.61 -24.87
C LYS A 23 -0.50 -3.01 -23.57
N PHE A 24 -0.02 -3.48 -22.43
CA PHE A 24 -0.38 -2.93 -21.14
C PHE A 24 0.17 -1.50 -20.97
N LEU A 25 1.43 -1.27 -21.34
CA LEU A 25 2.05 0.05 -21.31
C LEU A 25 1.36 1.04 -22.26
N ASP A 26 0.98 0.60 -23.47
CA ASP A 26 0.22 1.43 -24.40
C ASP A 26 -1.11 1.91 -23.78
N GLN A 27 -1.79 1.03 -23.03
CA GLN A 27 -3.02 1.40 -22.32
C GLN A 27 -2.76 2.41 -21.21
N PHE A 28 -1.64 2.31 -20.48
CA PHE A 28 -1.23 3.32 -19.50
C PHE A 28 -0.97 4.66 -20.18
N ASP A 29 -0.29 4.68 -21.32
CA ASP A 29 -0.05 5.89 -22.08
C ASP A 29 -1.36 6.53 -22.56
N GLU A 30 -2.35 5.75 -22.99
CA GLU A 30 -3.68 6.26 -23.32
C GLU A 30 -4.37 6.93 -22.11
N ILE A 31 -4.23 6.34 -20.92
CA ILE A 31 -4.79 6.88 -19.66
C ILE A 31 -4.09 8.19 -19.30
N LEU A 32 -2.76 8.23 -19.33
CA LEU A 32 -1.96 9.42 -19.03
C LEU A 32 -2.27 10.58 -20.00
N ASN A 33 -2.52 10.25 -21.27
CA ASN A 33 -2.93 11.21 -22.30
C ASN A 33 -4.45 11.53 -22.28
N LEU A 34 -5.19 11.09 -21.26
CA LEU A 34 -6.63 11.33 -21.09
C LEU A 34 -7.49 10.82 -22.26
N LYS A 35 -7.00 9.85 -23.04
CA LYS A 35 -7.73 9.24 -24.17
C LYS A 35 -8.64 8.10 -23.71
N ARG A 36 -8.40 7.57 -22.52
CA ARG A 36 -9.16 6.45 -21.94
C ARG A 36 -9.60 6.79 -20.52
N GLY A 37 -10.91 6.79 -20.29
CA GLY A 37 -11.49 6.91 -18.95
C GLY A 37 -11.31 5.62 -18.15
N ILE A 38 -10.96 5.74 -16.87
CA ILE A 38 -10.79 4.63 -15.94
C ILE A 38 -11.40 4.95 -14.59
N THR A 39 -11.60 3.92 -13.78
CA THR A 39 -11.91 4.05 -12.35
C THR A 39 -10.70 3.58 -11.56
N ILE A 40 -10.16 4.43 -10.68
CA ILE A 40 -9.09 4.06 -9.76
C ILE A 40 -9.75 3.69 -8.43
N ILE A 41 -9.50 2.47 -7.97
CA ILE A 41 -9.92 2.00 -6.65
C ILE A 41 -8.68 2.01 -5.78
N LEU A 42 -8.70 2.84 -4.74
CA LEU A 42 -7.65 2.91 -3.73
C LEU A 42 -8.20 2.33 -2.43
N ASP A 43 -7.72 1.14 -2.08
CA ASP A 43 -8.11 0.42 -0.87
C ASP A 43 -6.92 0.43 0.10
N ASP A 44 -7.08 1.11 1.23
CA ASP A 44 -6.05 1.27 2.25
C ASP A 44 -6.66 0.97 3.63
N PRO A 45 -6.43 -0.23 4.18
CA PRO A 45 -6.94 -0.63 5.50
C PRO A 45 -6.45 0.27 6.65
N ALA A 46 -5.29 0.93 6.49
CA ALA A 46 -4.78 1.85 7.51
C ALA A 46 -5.45 3.22 7.45
N GLY A 47 -6.11 3.56 6.34
CA GLY A 47 -6.81 4.83 6.14
C GLY A 47 -5.88 6.04 6.00
N ASN A 48 -4.61 5.84 5.64
CA ASN A 48 -3.60 6.89 5.54
C ASN A 48 -3.47 7.48 4.12
N SER A 49 -4.13 6.86 3.15
CA SER A 49 -4.20 7.30 1.78
C SER A 49 -5.17 8.47 1.58
N TYR A 50 -4.82 9.41 0.69
CA TYR A 50 -5.62 10.60 0.43
C TYR A 50 -5.74 10.91 -1.07
N ILE A 51 -6.97 11.19 -1.50
CA ILE A 51 -7.29 11.72 -2.83
C ILE A 51 -7.92 13.11 -2.66
N GLN A 52 -7.32 14.11 -3.31
CA GLN A 52 -7.85 15.47 -3.33
C GLN A 52 -9.13 15.54 -4.16
N SER A 53 -10.21 16.04 -3.56
CA SER A 53 -11.43 16.42 -4.28
C SER A 53 -11.18 17.73 -5.03
N LEU A 54 -11.53 17.78 -6.31
CA LEU A 54 -11.54 19.02 -7.11
C LEU A 54 -12.93 19.65 -7.18
N GLY A 55 -13.94 19.03 -6.58
CA GLY A 55 -15.30 19.56 -6.44
C GLY A 55 -15.37 20.74 -5.46
N ASP A 56 -16.44 21.51 -5.57
CA ASP A 56 -16.73 22.65 -4.70
C ASP A 56 -17.38 22.21 -3.38
N ALA A 57 -18.10 23.12 -2.71
CA ALA A 57 -18.79 22.86 -1.45
C ALA A 57 -19.83 21.72 -1.52
N MET A 58 -20.28 21.32 -2.71
CA MET A 58 -21.23 20.23 -2.92
C MET A 58 -20.57 18.84 -3.08
N GLY A 59 -19.24 18.77 -3.15
CA GLY A 59 -18.48 17.53 -3.32
C GLY A 59 -18.12 17.21 -4.77
N ASP A 60 -17.31 16.15 -4.99
CA ASP A 60 -16.92 15.69 -6.34
C ASP A 60 -17.73 14.44 -6.74
N PRO A 61 -18.59 14.51 -7.77
CA PRO A 61 -19.40 13.37 -8.20
C PRO A 61 -18.59 12.20 -8.78
N ARG A 62 -17.29 12.40 -9.08
CA ARG A 62 -16.38 11.38 -9.59
C ARG A 62 -15.57 10.70 -8.49
N LEU A 63 -15.68 11.17 -7.24
CA LEU A 63 -14.96 10.63 -6.10
C LEU A 63 -15.94 10.01 -5.10
N ARG A 64 -15.83 8.69 -4.91
CA ARG A 64 -16.57 7.96 -3.87
C ARG A 64 -15.60 7.56 -2.76
N LYS A 65 -15.99 7.80 -1.51
CA LYS A 65 -15.24 7.38 -0.31
C LYS A 65 -16.11 6.40 0.48
N GLU A 66 -15.53 5.26 0.83
CA GLU A 66 -16.17 4.23 1.65
C GLU A 66 -15.27 3.94 2.85
N PHE A 67 -15.85 3.97 4.04
CA PHE A 67 -15.18 3.58 5.28
C PHE A 67 -15.69 2.20 5.67
N TYR A 68 -14.78 1.31 6.09
CA TYR A 68 -15.11 -0.05 6.45
C TYR A 68 -14.36 -0.46 7.72
N GLU A 69 -14.89 -1.47 8.42
CA GLU A 69 -14.17 -2.12 9.51
C GLU A 69 -13.15 -3.10 8.94
N ARG A 70 -11.89 -2.95 9.37
CA ARG A 70 -10.81 -3.87 8.96
C ARG A 70 -11.15 -5.31 9.33
N THR A 71 -10.78 -6.25 8.45
CA THR A 71 -10.84 -7.67 8.78
C THR A 71 -9.79 -8.04 9.82
N PHE A 72 -9.91 -9.23 10.40
CA PHE A 72 -8.92 -9.74 11.36
C PHE A 72 -7.53 -9.84 10.72
N GLU A 73 -7.46 -10.34 9.48
CA GLU A 73 -6.21 -10.47 8.71
C GLU A 73 -5.58 -9.12 8.40
N GLN A 74 -6.41 -8.11 8.05
CA GLN A 74 -5.91 -6.75 7.86
C GLN A 74 -5.34 -6.16 9.16
N ASN A 75 -5.92 -6.49 10.32
CA ASN A 75 -5.35 -6.09 11.61
C ASN A 75 -4.06 -6.86 11.95
N GLU A 76 -3.95 -8.15 11.60
CA GLU A 76 -2.72 -8.94 11.75
C GLU A 76 -1.59 -8.32 10.90
N GLU A 77 -1.85 -8.03 9.62
CA GLU A 77 -0.87 -7.42 8.71
C GLU A 77 -0.38 -6.05 9.18
N LEU A 78 -1.27 -5.29 9.84
CA LEU A 78 -0.95 -4.01 10.45
C LEU A 78 -0.32 -4.15 11.85
N GLY A 79 -0.18 -5.37 12.39
CA GLY A 79 0.38 -5.65 13.71
C GLY A 79 -0.49 -5.17 14.88
N LEU A 80 -1.80 -5.01 14.64
CA LEU A 80 -2.72 -4.42 15.61
C LEU A 80 -3.29 -5.42 16.61
N ASN A 81 -3.40 -6.69 16.23
CA ASN A 81 -3.99 -7.71 17.09
C ASN A 81 -3.08 -8.09 18.27
N ASP A 82 -1.76 -8.00 18.10
CA ASP A 82 -0.77 -8.22 19.15
C ASP A 82 -0.50 -6.98 20.02
N MET A 83 -1.19 -5.87 19.74
CA MET A 83 -0.96 -4.61 20.44
C MET A 83 -1.45 -4.73 21.89
N LYS A 84 -0.50 -4.74 22.84
CA LYS A 84 -0.81 -4.73 24.28
C LYS A 84 -1.33 -3.36 24.68
N VAL A 85 -2.65 -3.20 24.74
CA VAL A 85 -3.28 -1.90 25.07
C VAL A 85 -3.37 -1.60 26.57
N GLU A 86 -2.99 -2.55 27.42
CA GLU A 86 -3.10 -2.45 28.89
C GLU A 86 -1.71 -2.39 29.55
N ASN A 87 -1.66 -1.91 30.80
CA ASN A 87 -0.47 -1.86 31.67
C ASN A 87 0.74 -1.04 31.16
N TYR A 88 0.54 -0.09 30.24
CA TYR A 88 1.62 0.81 29.77
C TYR A 88 2.31 1.63 30.88
N GLY A 89 1.68 1.79 32.05
CA GLY A 89 2.24 2.51 33.21
C GLY A 89 2.99 1.62 34.21
N GLU A 90 2.93 0.29 34.06
CA GLU A 90 3.59 -0.69 34.93
C GLU A 90 4.69 -1.39 34.14
N LEU A 91 5.73 -0.64 33.77
CA LEU A 91 6.94 -1.27 33.27
C LEU A 91 7.58 -2.02 34.45
N GLU A 92 7.46 -3.34 34.46
CA GLU A 92 8.32 -4.16 35.31
C GLU A 92 9.78 -3.84 34.93
N PRO A 93 10.64 -3.47 35.89
CA PRO A 93 12.03 -3.21 35.59
C PRO A 93 12.63 -4.47 34.96
N LEU A 94 13.18 -4.31 33.75
CA LEU A 94 13.96 -5.35 33.11
C LEU A 94 15.04 -5.78 34.11
N LYS A 95 15.03 -7.04 34.52
CA LYS A 95 16.16 -7.62 35.24
C LYS A 95 17.32 -7.62 34.26
N GLU A 96 18.31 -6.79 34.52
CA GLU A 96 19.63 -6.97 33.92
C GLU A 96 20.15 -8.30 34.44
N ASP A 97 20.21 -9.31 33.56
CA ASP A 97 21.01 -10.50 33.81
C ASP A 97 22.47 -10.01 33.86
N GLY A 98 22.99 -9.85 35.07
CA GLY A 98 24.34 -9.38 35.30
C GLY A 98 25.33 -10.29 34.59
N ASP A 99 26.14 -9.71 33.71
CA ASP A 99 27.31 -10.36 33.15
C ASP A 99 28.20 -10.86 34.31
N GLU A 100 28.24 -12.18 34.53
CA GLU A 100 29.22 -12.80 35.41
C GLU A 100 30.62 -12.59 34.80
N GLU A 101 31.31 -11.55 35.25
CA GLU A 101 32.72 -11.33 34.99
C GLU A 101 33.53 -12.46 35.67
N SER A 102 33.90 -13.46 34.89
CA SER A 102 34.79 -14.54 35.33
C SER A 102 36.22 -14.00 35.50
N ALA A 103 36.66 -13.86 36.75
CA ALA A 103 38.06 -13.71 37.14
C ALA A 103 38.82 -15.04 37.09
#